data_AF-Q6AKF4-F1
#
_entry.id   AF-Q6AKF4-F1
#
_cell.length_a   1.000
_cell.length_b   1.000
_cell.length_c   1.000
_cell.angle_alpha   90.00
_cell.angle_beta   90.00
_cell.angle_gamma   90.00
#
_symmetry.space_group_name_H-M   'P 1'
#
loop_
_entity.id
_entity.type
_entity.pdbx_description
1 polymer ?
#
loop_
_entity_poly.entity_id
_entity_poly.type
_entity_poly.pdbx_seq_one_letter_code
_entity_poly.pdbx_strand_id
1 'polypeptide(L)'
;MRKLLYITIFSVIFFNSAHPDEAVAQKRIALIIGNSDYRIRSLKNPVNDAKDFSRTLSALGFETIIKVNADQEGFEESVRKFGKKIRGDTVGLFYFSGHGVQYEGRNYLIPIGAMPKISSPDHLKYKTVDVGYVLGVMKHANNGLNIVILDACRNNPFQSFARDMGDGLSRVSDADGCLIAYSTAPGKVALDGVGRNSPYTGSLIELMKYPNLPVELMFKKVREKVKKQTNGKQSPWYEASIDGDFSFSNISSKAKKPSYSQNSQGIAKARRSSREPVDSKKHKLANGLSHIILDQLILNLSHDSWKIRKESIDQFISYGNEAIVYAYPQLVLALGDSDPDVRRSAKRAVKLESFDDKYIKYFGKVLKSRSWEVRSGTLDTLAYFGEEASGALAIISPLLADSDADVRRSAQNAVKRLSQER
;
A
#
# COMPACT_ATOMS: atom_id res chain seq x y z
N MET A 1 33.76 -3.44 82.27
CA MET A 1 32.39 -3.04 81.86
C MET A 1 32.30 -3.12 80.35
N ARG A 2 31.52 -4.08 79.83
CA ARG A 2 31.30 -4.34 78.40
C ARG A 2 30.31 -3.33 77.83
N LYS A 3 30.59 -2.73 76.67
CA LYS A 3 29.57 -2.18 75.77
C LYS A 3 29.75 -2.83 74.40
N LEU A 4 28.81 -3.70 74.04
CA LEU A 4 28.71 -4.36 72.74
C LEU A 4 27.79 -3.47 71.88
N LEU A 5 28.29 -2.95 70.76
CA LEU A 5 27.52 -2.16 69.81
C LEU A 5 27.01 -3.11 68.71
N TYR A 6 25.70 -3.35 68.65
CA TYR A 6 25.07 -4.08 67.55
C TYR A 6 24.83 -3.13 66.37
N ILE A 7 25.45 -3.39 65.23
CA ILE A 7 25.14 -2.73 63.96
C ILE A 7 24.26 -3.68 63.15
N THR A 8 22.98 -3.33 63.00
CA THR A 8 22.02 -4.05 62.17
C THR A 8 22.15 -3.55 60.73
N ILE A 9 22.60 -4.41 59.81
CA ILE A 9 22.65 -4.11 58.37
C ILE A 9 21.25 -4.34 57.79
N PHE A 10 20.55 -3.27 57.42
CA PHE A 10 19.30 -3.34 56.67
C PHE A 10 19.63 -3.36 55.18
N SER A 11 19.54 -4.53 54.54
CA SER A 11 19.69 -4.66 53.09
C SER A 11 18.38 -4.24 52.42
N VAL A 12 18.36 -3.04 51.81
CA VAL A 12 17.23 -2.56 51.00
C VAL A 12 17.36 -3.17 49.60
N ILE A 13 16.55 -4.18 49.33
CA ILE A 13 16.38 -4.75 47.99
C ILE A 13 15.52 -3.77 47.19
N PHE A 14 16.14 -2.97 46.31
CA PHE A 14 15.42 -2.20 45.29
C PHE A 14 14.87 -3.16 44.23
N PHE A 15 13.58 -3.51 44.33
CA PHE A 15 12.84 -4.08 43.21
C PHE A 15 12.60 -2.97 42.18
N ASN A 16 13.46 -2.89 41.17
CA ASN A 16 13.21 -2.07 39.98
C ASN A 16 12.12 -2.74 39.15
N SER A 17 10.87 -2.41 39.43
CA SER A 17 9.74 -2.72 38.54
C SER A 17 9.81 -1.80 37.33
N ALA A 18 10.64 -2.15 36.35
CA ALA A 18 10.53 -1.58 35.01
C ALA A 18 9.19 -2.03 34.41
N HIS A 19 8.17 -1.18 34.55
CA HIS A 19 6.95 -1.31 33.77
C HIS A 19 7.34 -1.12 32.29
N PRO A 20 7.10 -2.09 31.40
CA PRO A 20 7.20 -1.82 29.97
C PRO A 20 6.15 -0.75 29.66
N ASP A 21 6.60 0.42 29.18
CA ASP A 21 5.71 1.39 28.55
C ASP A 21 4.92 0.67 27.46
N GLU A 22 3.65 0.37 27.73
CA GLU A 22 2.73 0.00 26.67
C GLU A 22 2.60 1.21 25.76
N ALA A 23 3.27 1.17 24.61
CA ALA A 23 3.06 2.14 23.54
C ALA A 23 1.54 2.24 23.29
N VAL A 24 0.93 3.33 23.75
CA VAL A 24 -0.50 3.57 23.60
C VAL A 24 -0.76 3.66 22.11
N ALA A 25 -1.55 2.72 21.58
CA ALA A 25 -1.91 2.71 20.18
C ALA A 25 -2.58 4.06 19.84
N GLN A 26 -1.99 4.80 18.90
CA GLN A 26 -2.50 6.09 18.43
C GLN A 26 -3.97 5.95 18.05
N LYS A 27 -4.85 6.77 18.62
CA LYS A 27 -6.29 6.72 18.32
C LYS A 27 -6.52 7.20 16.89
N ARG A 28 -7.47 6.57 16.19
CA ARG A 28 -7.79 6.88 14.79
C ARG A 28 -9.29 7.07 14.65
N ILE A 29 -9.74 8.24 14.20
CA ILE A 29 -11.15 8.58 14.12
C ILE A 29 -11.45 9.18 12.75
N ALA A 30 -12.52 8.71 12.11
CA ALA A 30 -12.92 9.17 10.79
C ALA A 30 -14.38 9.66 10.78
N LEU A 31 -14.63 10.85 10.23
CA LEU A 31 -15.95 11.31 9.81
C LEU A 31 -16.12 11.10 8.31
N ILE A 32 -17.16 10.39 7.92
CA ILE A 32 -17.42 9.95 6.55
C ILE A 32 -18.83 10.37 6.16
N ILE A 33 -18.94 11.23 5.16
CA ILE A 33 -20.23 11.73 4.67
C ILE A 33 -20.42 11.37 3.19
N GLY A 34 -21.55 10.73 2.88
CA GLY A 34 -21.89 10.32 1.52
C GLY A 34 -23.29 10.78 1.12
N ASN A 35 -23.38 11.72 0.19
CA ASN A 35 -24.65 12.30 -0.24
C ASN A 35 -24.96 11.92 -1.69
N SER A 36 -26.03 11.15 -1.90
CA SER A 36 -26.51 10.69 -3.21
C SER A 36 -27.88 11.26 -3.57
N ASP A 37 -28.78 11.36 -2.60
CA ASP A 37 -30.22 11.57 -2.81
C ASP A 37 -30.60 13.04 -3.02
N TYR A 38 -29.93 13.71 -3.96
CA TYR A 38 -30.30 15.06 -4.36
C TYR A 38 -31.54 15.00 -5.25
N ARG A 39 -32.55 15.81 -4.94
CA ARG A 39 -33.75 15.98 -5.79
C ARG A 39 -33.40 16.36 -7.24
N ILE A 40 -32.32 17.11 -7.42
CA ILE A 40 -31.80 17.54 -8.72
C ILE A 40 -30.40 16.96 -8.86
N ARG A 41 -30.13 16.27 -9.97
CA ARG A 41 -28.84 15.63 -10.27
C ARG A 41 -28.36 14.65 -9.19
N SER A 42 -29.22 13.69 -8.84
CA SER A 42 -28.87 12.57 -7.95
C SER A 42 -27.59 11.86 -8.41
N LEU A 43 -26.81 11.35 -7.45
CA LEU A 43 -25.54 10.66 -7.70
C LEU A 43 -25.64 9.20 -7.28
N LYS A 44 -25.18 8.27 -8.13
CA LYS A 44 -25.33 6.83 -7.90
C LYS A 44 -24.43 6.26 -6.80
N ASN A 45 -23.22 6.80 -6.68
CA ASN A 45 -22.12 6.14 -5.95
C ASN A 45 -21.85 6.65 -4.52
N PRO A 46 -22.07 7.93 -4.15
CA PRO A 46 -21.63 8.45 -2.85
C PRO A 46 -22.04 7.68 -1.59
N VAL A 47 -23.26 7.15 -1.55
CA VAL A 47 -23.71 6.32 -0.42
C VAL A 47 -22.95 4.98 -0.36
N ASN A 48 -22.65 4.38 -1.52
CA ASN A 48 -21.83 3.16 -1.57
C ASN A 48 -20.38 3.46 -1.21
N ASP A 49 -19.85 4.55 -1.76
CA ASP A 49 -18.50 5.05 -1.50
C ASP A 49 -18.29 5.22 0.01
N ALA A 50 -19.17 5.98 0.69
CA ALA A 50 -19.11 6.20 2.14
C ALA A 50 -19.19 4.90 2.95
N LYS A 51 -20.10 3.99 2.60
CA LYS A 51 -20.25 2.70 3.30
C LYS A 51 -19.03 1.81 3.13
N ASP A 52 -18.50 1.68 1.93
CA ASP A 52 -17.38 0.81 1.61
C ASP A 52 -16.06 1.37 2.16
N PHE A 53 -15.92 2.70 2.14
CA PHE A 53 -14.81 3.42 2.77
C PHE A 53 -14.84 3.29 4.31
N SER A 54 -16.01 3.50 4.93
CA SER A 54 -16.16 3.30 6.38
C SER A 54 -15.81 1.87 6.80
N ARG A 55 -16.34 0.85 6.11
CA ARG A 55 -16.03 -0.55 6.43
C ARG A 55 -14.53 -0.84 6.33
N THR A 56 -13.87 -0.27 5.33
CA THR A 56 -12.42 -0.44 5.14
C THR A 56 -11.64 0.23 6.27
N LEU A 57 -11.97 1.47 6.64
CA LEU A 57 -11.31 2.17 7.75
C LEU A 57 -11.55 1.49 9.10
N SER A 58 -12.78 1.03 9.38
CA SER A 58 -13.06 0.26 10.60
C SER A 58 -12.22 -1.01 10.69
N ALA A 59 -12.05 -1.73 9.58
CA ALA A 59 -11.16 -2.90 9.52
C ALA A 59 -9.67 -2.56 9.72
N LEU A 60 -9.29 -1.30 9.52
CA LEU A 60 -7.94 -0.76 9.70
C LEU A 60 -7.77 -0.03 11.05
N GLY A 61 -8.71 -0.23 11.97
CA GLY A 61 -8.62 0.26 13.35
C GLY A 61 -9.10 1.71 13.56
N PHE A 62 -9.81 2.30 12.61
CA PHE A 62 -10.48 3.59 12.83
C PHE A 62 -11.83 3.41 13.53
N GLU A 63 -12.10 4.29 14.49
CA GLU A 63 -13.48 4.57 14.91
C GLU A 63 -14.16 5.43 13.84
N THR A 64 -15.26 4.96 13.26
CA THR A 64 -15.93 5.66 12.15
C THR A 64 -17.25 6.30 12.58
N ILE A 65 -17.44 7.56 12.19
CA ILE A 65 -18.70 8.30 12.25
C ILE A 65 -19.19 8.43 10.82
N ILE A 66 -20.23 7.68 10.45
CA ILE A 66 -20.79 7.71 9.09
C ILE A 66 -22.15 8.43 9.08
N LYS A 67 -22.34 9.34 8.11
CA LYS A 67 -23.63 9.96 7.82
C LYS A 67 -23.89 9.90 6.31
N VAL A 68 -25.00 9.30 5.91
CA VAL A 68 -25.41 9.24 4.51
C VAL A 68 -26.61 10.14 4.28
N ASN A 69 -26.66 10.79 3.11
CA ASN A 69 -27.72 11.73 2.73
C ASN A 69 -28.02 12.77 3.82
N ALA A 70 -26.95 13.38 4.34
CA ALA A 70 -27.04 14.42 5.36
C ALA A 70 -27.64 15.70 4.79
N ASP A 71 -28.66 16.23 5.45
CA ASP A 71 -29.03 17.64 5.34
C ASP A 71 -28.00 18.53 6.05
N GLN A 72 -28.18 19.85 5.98
CA GLN A 72 -27.18 20.79 6.48
C GLN A 72 -26.96 20.64 8.00
N GLU A 73 -28.05 20.57 8.77
CA GLU A 73 -27.98 20.43 10.23
C GLU A 73 -27.27 19.13 10.64
N GLY A 74 -27.67 17.99 10.05
CA GLY A 74 -27.05 16.71 10.34
C GLY A 74 -25.58 16.63 9.91
N PHE A 75 -25.20 17.36 8.86
CA PHE A 75 -23.81 17.49 8.42
C PHE A 75 -22.98 18.25 9.47
N GLU A 76 -23.41 19.46 9.82
CA GLU A 76 -22.70 20.32 10.78
C GLU A 76 -22.64 19.71 12.19
N GLU A 77 -23.70 19.03 12.62
CA GLU A 77 -23.70 18.24 13.85
C GLU A 77 -22.62 17.13 13.81
N SER A 78 -22.53 16.41 12.70
CA SER A 78 -21.53 15.35 12.53
C SER A 78 -20.10 15.90 12.59
N VAL A 79 -19.85 17.07 11.99
CA VAL A 79 -18.57 17.78 12.07
C VAL A 79 -18.24 18.19 13.51
N ARG A 80 -19.21 18.76 14.25
CA ARG A 80 -19.01 19.10 15.67
C ARG A 80 -18.72 17.88 16.54
N LYS A 81 -19.45 16.79 16.33
CA LYS A 81 -19.25 15.51 17.04
C LYS A 81 -17.87 14.92 16.75
N PHE A 82 -17.43 15.00 15.50
CA PHE A 82 -16.09 14.60 15.07
C PHE A 82 -15.00 15.42 15.76
N GLY A 83 -15.10 16.75 15.73
CA GLY A 83 -14.13 17.65 16.38
C GLY A 83 -13.98 17.42 17.89
N LYS A 84 -15.08 17.05 18.58
CA LYS A 84 -15.01 16.68 20.01
C LYS A 84 -14.22 15.39 20.28
N LYS A 85 -14.13 14.50 19.28
CA LYS A 85 -13.48 13.18 19.39
C LYS A 85 -12.00 13.20 19.01
N ILE A 86 -11.57 14.02 18.03
CA ILE A 86 -10.20 14.03 17.51
C ILE A 86 -9.20 14.87 18.33
N ARG A 87 -9.20 14.76 19.66
CA ARG A 87 -8.30 15.55 20.53
C ARG A 87 -7.02 14.78 20.89
N GLY A 88 -5.95 15.51 21.23
CA GLY A 88 -4.67 14.92 21.67
C GLY A 88 -4.00 14.15 20.53
N ASP A 89 -3.28 13.05 20.83
CA ASP A 89 -2.57 12.26 19.80
C ASP A 89 -3.51 11.34 18.97
N THR A 90 -4.47 11.95 18.27
CA THR A 90 -5.44 11.26 17.41
C THR A 90 -5.15 11.53 15.94
N VAL A 91 -5.26 10.52 15.08
CA VAL A 91 -5.38 10.71 13.63
C VAL A 91 -6.84 11.03 13.31
N GLY A 92 -7.09 12.25 12.83
CA GLY A 92 -8.40 12.70 12.38
C GLY A 92 -8.52 12.56 10.86
N LEU A 93 -9.54 11.84 10.39
CA LEU A 93 -9.83 11.73 8.96
C LEU A 93 -11.23 12.27 8.64
N PHE A 94 -11.33 13.19 7.70
CA PHE A 94 -12.60 13.59 7.09
C PHE A 94 -12.68 13.09 5.66
N TYR A 95 -13.79 12.44 5.31
CA TYR A 95 -14.09 11.98 3.97
C TYR A 95 -15.47 12.48 3.53
N PHE A 96 -15.54 13.04 2.33
CA PHE A 96 -16.81 13.40 1.70
C PHE A 96 -16.92 12.87 0.27
N SER A 97 -18.06 12.28 -0.07
CA SER A 97 -18.47 11.99 -1.46
C SER A 97 -19.83 12.60 -1.75
N GLY A 98 -19.94 13.33 -2.86
CA GLY A 98 -21.15 14.07 -3.21
C GLY A 98 -20.90 15.24 -4.16
N HIS A 99 -21.87 16.17 -4.22
CA HIS A 99 -21.70 17.42 -4.94
C HIS A 99 -20.90 18.42 -4.11
N GLY A 100 -19.96 19.10 -4.77
CA GLY A 100 -19.20 20.20 -4.21
C GLY A 100 -18.91 21.22 -5.30
N VAL A 101 -18.84 22.49 -4.91
CA VAL A 101 -18.64 23.63 -5.81
C VAL A 101 -17.60 24.58 -5.24
N GLN A 102 -17.00 25.38 -6.12
CA GLN A 102 -16.07 26.43 -5.77
C GLN A 102 -16.67 27.80 -6.05
N TYR A 103 -16.47 28.72 -5.10
CA TYR A 103 -16.85 30.13 -5.25
C TYR A 103 -15.89 31.00 -4.41
N GLU A 104 -15.33 32.06 -5.02
CA GLU A 104 -14.39 33.00 -4.37
C GLU A 104 -13.19 32.32 -3.67
N GLY A 105 -12.64 31.25 -4.27
CA GLY A 105 -11.49 30.53 -3.70
C GLY A 105 -11.83 29.63 -2.52
N ARG A 106 -13.13 29.41 -2.23
CA ARG A 106 -13.61 28.50 -1.19
C ARG A 106 -14.34 27.31 -1.78
N ASN A 107 -14.26 26.19 -1.06
CA ASN A 107 -14.87 24.92 -1.43
C ASN A 107 -16.11 24.66 -0.56
N TYR A 108 -17.25 24.42 -1.19
CA TYR A 108 -18.52 24.20 -0.52
C TYR A 108 -19.05 22.80 -0.83
N LEU A 109 -19.38 22.04 0.20
CA LEU A 109 -19.97 20.70 0.11
C LEU A 109 -21.48 20.83 0.24
N ILE A 110 -22.24 20.23 -0.69
CA ILE A 110 -23.69 20.45 -0.79
C ILE A 110 -24.45 19.41 0.04
N PRO A 111 -25.24 19.83 1.05
CA PRO A 111 -26.11 18.93 1.80
C PRO A 111 -27.38 18.57 1.01
N ILE A 112 -28.06 17.50 1.44
CA ILE A 112 -29.38 17.15 0.91
C ILE A 112 -30.38 18.27 1.22
N GLY A 113 -31.21 18.62 0.23
CA GLY A 113 -32.21 19.68 0.36
C GLY A 113 -31.68 21.12 0.24
N ALA A 114 -30.37 21.32 0.07
CA ALA A 114 -29.78 22.64 -0.08
C ALA A 114 -30.01 23.25 -1.47
N MET A 115 -29.86 22.46 -2.55
CA MET A 115 -29.90 22.97 -3.93
C MET A 115 -31.14 23.80 -4.28
N PRO A 116 -32.38 23.38 -3.95
CA PRO A 116 -33.56 24.18 -4.27
C PRO A 116 -33.63 25.53 -3.53
N LYS A 117 -32.82 25.71 -2.48
CA LYS A 117 -32.76 26.92 -1.67
C LYS A 117 -31.69 27.89 -2.17
N ILE A 118 -30.84 27.50 -3.12
CA ILE A 118 -29.70 28.30 -3.61
C ILE A 118 -30.10 28.92 -4.96
N SER A 119 -30.24 30.25 -4.96
CA SER A 119 -30.64 31.03 -6.15
C SER A 119 -29.61 32.08 -6.55
N SER A 120 -28.55 32.27 -5.75
CA SER A 120 -27.39 33.11 -6.05
C SER A 120 -26.11 32.48 -5.44
N PRO A 121 -24.91 32.82 -5.93
CA PRO A 121 -23.65 32.30 -5.39
C PRO A 121 -23.44 32.58 -3.90
N ASP A 122 -23.84 33.75 -3.40
CA ASP A 122 -23.70 34.11 -1.98
C ASP A 122 -24.46 33.18 -1.02
N HIS A 123 -25.52 32.52 -1.51
CA HIS A 123 -26.26 31.54 -0.73
C HIS A 123 -25.40 30.35 -0.30
N LEU A 124 -24.32 30.03 -1.03
CA LEU A 124 -23.42 28.93 -0.67
C LEU A 124 -22.87 29.09 0.74
N LYS A 125 -22.52 30.31 1.15
CA LYS A 125 -21.88 30.62 2.45
C LYS A 125 -22.70 30.13 3.65
N TYR A 126 -24.03 30.06 3.54
CA TYR A 126 -24.92 29.74 4.67
C TYR A 126 -25.94 28.62 4.39
N LYS A 127 -26.05 28.13 3.14
CA LYS A 127 -26.93 26.99 2.78
C LYS A 127 -26.16 25.70 2.46
N THR A 128 -24.83 25.74 2.58
CA THR A 128 -23.94 24.59 2.35
C THR A 128 -22.89 24.53 3.46
N VAL A 129 -21.97 23.57 3.37
CA VAL A 129 -20.89 23.42 4.35
C VAL A 129 -19.55 23.80 3.72
N ASP A 130 -18.92 24.85 4.25
CA ASP A 130 -17.57 25.28 3.85
C ASP A 130 -16.53 24.24 4.30
N VAL A 131 -15.68 23.75 3.39
CA VAL A 131 -14.55 22.87 3.73
C VAL A 131 -13.61 23.55 4.73
N GLY A 132 -13.47 24.87 4.66
CA GLY A 132 -12.73 25.67 5.63
C GLY A 132 -13.27 25.56 7.06
N TYR A 133 -14.58 25.39 7.24
CA TYR A 133 -15.14 25.11 8.58
C TYR A 133 -14.68 23.74 9.10
N VAL A 134 -14.68 22.70 8.26
CA VAL A 134 -14.21 21.36 8.63
C VAL A 134 -12.72 21.38 8.99
N LEU A 135 -11.90 22.02 8.14
CA LEU A 135 -10.47 22.20 8.39
C LEU A 135 -10.20 23.00 9.66
N GLY A 136 -10.98 24.05 9.90
CA GLY A 136 -10.94 24.82 11.15
C GLY A 136 -11.18 23.92 12.35
N VAL A 137 -12.25 23.12 12.34
CA VAL A 137 -12.55 22.17 13.43
C VAL A 137 -11.41 21.16 13.65
N MET A 138 -10.81 20.64 12.59
CA MET A 138 -9.67 19.70 12.68
C MET A 138 -8.41 20.38 13.23
N LYS A 139 -8.08 21.59 12.76
CA LYS A 139 -6.94 22.39 13.24
C LYS A 139 -7.07 22.73 14.72
N HIS A 140 -8.26 23.14 15.17
CA HIS A 140 -8.51 23.48 16.58
C HIS A 140 -8.45 22.28 17.52
N ALA A 141 -8.58 21.06 17.00
CA ALA A 141 -8.46 19.85 17.81
C ALA A 141 -7.02 19.57 18.26
N ASN A 142 -6.03 20.21 17.61
CA ASN A 142 -4.60 20.13 17.90
C ASN A 142 -4.11 18.69 18.05
N ASN A 143 -4.38 17.89 17.02
CA ASN A 143 -4.14 16.46 16.99
C ASN A 143 -3.00 16.06 16.06
N GLY A 144 -2.45 14.85 16.28
CA GLY A 144 -1.18 14.44 15.67
C GLY A 144 -1.18 14.42 14.14
N LEU A 145 -2.31 14.11 13.50
CA LEU A 145 -2.42 14.08 12.04
C LEU A 145 -3.85 14.34 11.57
N ASN A 146 -4.02 15.24 10.61
CA ASN A 146 -5.29 15.49 9.94
C ASN A 146 -5.25 15.08 8.47
N ILE A 147 -6.25 14.31 8.03
CA ILE A 147 -6.40 13.84 6.66
C ILE A 147 -7.79 14.24 6.14
N VAL A 148 -7.85 14.96 5.03
CA VAL A 148 -9.09 15.34 4.35
C VAL A 148 -9.12 14.73 2.97
N ILE A 149 -10.17 13.98 2.64
CA ILE A 149 -10.34 13.31 1.35
C ILE A 149 -11.68 13.74 0.75
N LEU A 150 -11.62 14.39 -0.42
CA LEU A 150 -12.78 14.94 -1.10
C LEU A 150 -13.00 14.22 -2.43
N ASP A 151 -14.00 13.34 -2.46
CA ASP A 151 -14.56 12.75 -3.67
C ASP A 151 -15.78 13.54 -4.17
N ALA A 152 -15.54 14.84 -4.30
CA ALA A 152 -16.46 15.84 -4.83
C ALA A 152 -15.77 16.57 -6.00
N CYS A 153 -16.36 17.62 -6.57
CA CYS A 153 -16.06 18.20 -7.90
C CYS A 153 -16.87 17.57 -9.05
N ARG A 154 -18.17 17.35 -8.88
CA ARG A 154 -19.03 16.95 -10.00
C ARG A 154 -19.67 18.19 -10.62
N ASN A 155 -20.07 18.09 -11.90
CA ASN A 155 -20.71 19.15 -12.69
C ASN A 155 -21.47 20.17 -11.83
N ASN A 156 -21.10 21.46 -11.90
CA ASN A 156 -21.75 22.51 -11.14
C ASN A 156 -23.29 22.42 -11.29
N PRO A 157 -24.04 22.11 -10.22
CA PRO A 157 -25.49 21.92 -10.27
C PRO A 157 -26.24 23.23 -10.55
N PHE A 158 -25.59 24.38 -10.42
CA PHE A 158 -26.20 25.70 -10.55
C PHE A 158 -25.88 26.35 -11.89
N GLN A 159 -26.60 25.95 -12.94
CA GLN A 159 -26.39 26.48 -14.30
C GLN A 159 -26.69 27.98 -14.44
N SER A 160 -27.59 28.52 -13.62
CA SER A 160 -28.07 29.92 -13.70
C SER A 160 -27.00 30.96 -13.36
N PHE A 161 -25.99 30.61 -12.57
CA PHE A 161 -24.86 31.47 -12.20
C PHE A 161 -23.53 30.72 -12.34
N ALA A 162 -23.47 29.74 -13.26
CA ALA A 162 -22.27 28.95 -13.52
C ALA A 162 -21.10 29.80 -14.04
N ARG A 163 -21.37 30.95 -14.66
CA ARG A 163 -20.34 31.89 -15.13
C ARG A 163 -19.52 32.50 -14.00
N ASP A 164 -20.11 32.63 -12.82
CA ASP A 164 -19.49 33.24 -11.64
C ASP A 164 -18.84 32.19 -10.72
N MET A 165 -18.84 30.92 -11.13
CA MET A 165 -18.33 29.79 -10.37
C MET A 165 -17.16 29.11 -11.09
N GLY A 166 -16.15 28.68 -10.34
CA GLY A 166 -15.07 27.87 -10.89
C GLY A 166 -15.48 26.41 -11.08
N ASP A 167 -14.86 25.75 -12.05
CA ASP A 167 -14.97 24.30 -12.20
C ASP A 167 -14.19 23.57 -11.10
N GLY A 168 -14.72 22.44 -10.63
CA GLY A 168 -14.07 21.63 -9.59
C GLY A 168 -13.92 22.34 -8.24
N LEU A 169 -12.97 21.87 -7.41
CA LEU A 169 -12.60 22.48 -6.14
C LEU A 169 -11.30 23.29 -6.29
N SER A 170 -11.21 24.38 -5.53
CA SER A 170 -9.98 25.17 -5.35
C SER A 170 -8.99 24.52 -4.39
N ARG A 171 -7.73 24.91 -4.52
CA ARG A 171 -6.69 24.61 -3.54
C ARG A 171 -6.95 25.39 -2.24
N VAL A 172 -6.73 24.75 -1.10
CA VAL A 172 -6.78 25.38 0.23
C VAL A 172 -5.37 25.88 0.58
N SER A 173 -5.22 27.14 0.97
CA SER A 173 -3.91 27.77 1.22
C SER A 173 -3.28 27.43 2.57
N ASP A 174 -4.07 27.07 3.58
CA ASP A 174 -3.64 27.00 4.98
C ASP A 174 -3.75 25.56 5.51
N ALA A 175 -2.92 24.66 4.99
CA ALA A 175 -2.97 23.22 5.24
C ALA A 175 -1.92 22.70 6.24
N ASP A 176 -1.28 23.57 7.03
CA ASP A 176 -0.26 23.17 8.01
C ASP A 176 -0.76 22.04 8.93
N GLY A 177 -0.02 20.93 9.00
CA GLY A 177 -0.39 19.74 9.78
C GLY A 177 -1.49 18.88 9.15
N CYS A 178 -1.84 19.10 7.87
CA CYS A 178 -2.91 18.41 7.17
C CYS A 178 -2.46 17.81 5.83
N LEU A 179 -2.96 16.60 5.54
CA LEU A 179 -2.98 16.04 4.20
C LEU A 179 -4.35 16.27 3.59
N ILE A 180 -4.43 16.91 2.43
CA ILE A 180 -5.68 17.13 1.70
C ILE A 180 -5.60 16.45 0.34
N ALA A 181 -6.54 15.56 0.04
CA ALA A 181 -6.60 14.81 -1.20
C ALA A 181 -7.93 15.02 -1.93
N TYR A 182 -7.84 15.22 -3.24
CA TYR A 182 -8.95 15.51 -4.14
C TYR A 182 -9.07 14.39 -5.19
N SER A 183 -10.30 14.00 -5.52
CA SER A 183 -10.53 12.95 -6.53
C SER A 183 -10.14 13.36 -7.95
N THR A 184 -9.93 14.65 -8.21
CA THR A 184 -9.43 15.19 -9.47
C THR A 184 -8.58 16.45 -9.23
N ALA A 185 -7.89 16.94 -10.25
CA ALA A 185 -7.08 18.14 -10.15
C ALA A 185 -7.97 19.38 -9.89
N PRO A 186 -7.47 20.41 -9.18
CA PRO A 186 -8.20 21.67 -9.03
C PRO A 186 -8.64 22.21 -10.39
N GLY A 187 -9.86 22.75 -10.50
CA GLY A 187 -10.38 23.21 -11.79
C GLY A 187 -10.96 22.12 -12.70
N LYS A 188 -11.00 20.85 -12.28
CA LYS A 188 -11.47 19.71 -13.09
C LYS A 188 -12.62 18.96 -12.43
N VAL A 189 -13.33 18.17 -13.24
CA VAL A 189 -14.50 17.39 -12.81
C VAL A 189 -14.11 15.92 -12.53
N ALA A 190 -14.71 15.33 -11.50
CA ALA A 190 -14.57 13.91 -11.17
C ALA A 190 -15.64 13.07 -11.88
N LEU A 191 -15.26 11.86 -12.32
CA LEU A 191 -16.18 10.94 -13.00
C LEU A 191 -16.90 10.04 -12.00
N ASP A 192 -18.18 9.79 -12.30
CA ASP A 192 -19.00 8.81 -11.57
C ASP A 192 -18.41 7.40 -11.68
N GLY A 193 -17.87 7.05 -12.85
CA GLY A 193 -17.45 5.68 -13.18
C GLY A 193 -18.62 4.78 -13.57
N VAL A 194 -18.31 3.51 -13.88
CA VAL A 194 -19.28 2.49 -14.32
C VAL A 194 -19.58 1.44 -13.24
N GLY A 195 -18.85 1.48 -12.13
CA GLY A 195 -18.93 0.51 -11.04
C GLY A 195 -19.81 0.97 -9.88
N ARG A 196 -19.86 0.14 -8.84
CA ARG A 196 -20.56 0.40 -7.57
C ARG A 196 -20.05 1.65 -6.83
N ASN A 197 -18.73 1.86 -6.89
CA ASN A 197 -18.02 2.98 -6.28
C ASN A 197 -17.42 3.87 -7.36
N SER A 198 -17.12 5.12 -7.01
CA SER A 198 -16.33 5.99 -7.89
C SER A 198 -14.94 5.36 -8.18
N PRO A 199 -14.30 5.69 -9.32
CA PRO A 199 -12.95 5.23 -9.62
C PRO A 199 -11.95 5.61 -8.50
N TYR A 200 -12.14 6.78 -7.89
CA TYR A 200 -11.29 7.29 -6.83
C TYR A 200 -11.46 6.49 -5.54
N THR A 201 -12.70 6.38 -5.05
CA THR A 201 -12.99 5.64 -3.82
C THR A 201 -12.69 4.16 -3.95
N GLY A 202 -13.01 3.54 -5.09
CA GLY A 202 -12.63 2.16 -5.38
C GLY A 202 -11.12 1.94 -5.32
N SER A 203 -10.33 2.88 -5.84
CA SER A 203 -8.87 2.82 -5.78
C SER A 203 -8.33 3.05 -4.36
N LEU A 204 -8.92 3.96 -3.59
CA LEU A 204 -8.54 4.23 -2.20
C LEU A 204 -8.74 3.00 -1.30
N ILE A 205 -9.95 2.41 -1.30
CA ILE A 205 -10.25 1.28 -0.41
C ILE A 205 -9.47 0.00 -0.75
N GLU A 206 -8.97 -0.11 -1.99
CA GLU A 206 -8.04 -1.16 -2.38
C GLU A 206 -6.65 -0.88 -1.81
N LEU A 207 -6.12 0.32 -2.05
CA LEU A 207 -4.74 0.69 -1.72
C LEU A 207 -4.51 0.93 -0.22
N MET A 208 -5.53 1.33 0.54
CA MET A 208 -5.44 1.52 2.00
C MET A 208 -5.18 0.23 2.78
N LYS A 209 -5.48 -0.93 2.19
CA LYS A 209 -5.31 -2.24 2.84
C LYS A 209 -3.88 -2.75 2.79
N TYR A 210 -3.03 -2.14 1.95
CA TYR A 210 -1.64 -2.57 1.79
C TYR A 210 -0.84 -2.24 3.07
N PRO A 211 -0.28 -3.26 3.74
CA PRO A 211 0.50 -3.06 4.95
C PRO A 211 1.69 -2.13 4.73
N ASN A 212 1.91 -1.22 5.67
CA ASN A 212 3.05 -0.31 5.75
C ASN A 212 3.26 0.50 4.46
N LEU A 213 2.20 0.76 3.68
CA LEU A 213 2.27 1.60 2.49
C LEU A 213 2.18 3.08 2.90
N PRO A 214 3.26 3.87 2.75
CA PRO A 214 3.25 5.29 3.11
C PRO A 214 2.14 6.03 2.38
N VAL A 215 1.44 6.92 3.08
CA VAL A 215 0.20 7.55 2.62
C VAL A 215 0.39 8.35 1.33
N GLU A 216 1.53 9.03 1.16
CA GLU A 216 1.89 9.80 -0.03
C GLU A 216 2.11 8.87 -1.24
N LEU A 217 2.75 7.72 -1.00
CA LEU A 217 2.93 6.69 -2.02
C LEU A 217 1.60 6.01 -2.36
N MET A 218 0.74 5.80 -1.37
CA MET A 218 -0.63 5.32 -1.58
C MET A 218 -1.41 6.29 -2.47
N PHE A 219 -1.42 7.59 -2.18
CA PHE A 219 -2.10 8.58 -3.02
C PHE A 219 -1.49 8.70 -4.42
N LYS A 220 -0.17 8.55 -4.56
CA LYS A 220 0.48 8.44 -5.88
C LYS A 220 -0.06 7.24 -6.67
N LYS A 221 -0.16 6.06 -6.05
CA LYS A 221 -0.72 4.85 -6.69
C LYS A 221 -2.21 5.02 -7.01
N VAL A 222 -3.00 5.67 -6.14
CA VAL A 222 -4.40 6.00 -6.40
C VAL A 222 -4.51 6.87 -7.65
N ARG A 223 -3.66 7.90 -7.77
CA ARG A 223 -3.63 8.76 -8.96
C ARG A 223 -3.35 7.98 -10.23
N GLU A 224 -2.34 7.12 -10.23
CA GLU A 224 -1.99 6.27 -11.37
C GLU A 224 -3.14 5.34 -11.78
N LYS A 225 -3.77 4.68 -10.81
CA LYS A 225 -4.88 3.76 -11.02
C LYS A 225 -6.12 4.46 -11.57
N VAL A 226 -6.51 5.61 -11.01
CA VAL A 226 -7.64 6.41 -11.49
C VAL A 226 -7.39 6.96 -12.89
N LYS A 227 -6.17 7.47 -13.15
CA LYS A 227 -5.79 7.94 -14.49
C LYS A 227 -5.93 6.83 -15.53
N LYS A 228 -5.51 5.59 -15.19
CA LYS A 228 -5.68 4.42 -16.05
C LYS A 228 -7.15 4.05 -16.24
N GLN A 229 -7.93 3.94 -15.17
CA GLN A 229 -9.35 3.56 -15.22
C GLN A 229 -10.22 4.56 -16.00
N THR A 230 -9.81 5.83 -16.01
CA THR A 230 -10.56 6.90 -16.66
C THR A 230 -10.00 7.31 -18.02
N ASN A 231 -9.03 6.55 -18.57
CA ASN A 231 -8.34 6.88 -19.82
C ASN A 231 -7.77 8.32 -19.83
N GLY A 232 -7.20 8.74 -18.70
CA GLY A 232 -6.62 10.07 -18.52
C GLY A 232 -7.61 11.20 -18.22
N LYS A 233 -8.92 10.93 -18.21
CA LYS A 233 -9.96 11.95 -18.02
C LYS A 233 -10.03 12.49 -16.59
N GLN A 234 -9.55 11.73 -15.61
CA GLN A 234 -9.50 12.13 -14.21
C GLN A 234 -8.08 11.90 -13.67
N SER A 235 -7.52 12.91 -13.01
CA SER A 235 -6.22 12.82 -12.36
C SER A 235 -6.35 13.33 -10.93
N PRO A 236 -6.45 12.45 -9.93
CA PRO A 236 -6.41 12.84 -8.53
C PRO A 236 -5.21 13.72 -8.19
N TRP A 237 -5.39 14.56 -7.17
CA TRP A 237 -4.37 15.48 -6.67
C TRP A 237 -4.34 15.42 -5.14
N TYR A 238 -3.19 15.65 -4.53
CA TYR A 238 -3.10 15.76 -3.07
C TYR A 238 -2.01 16.77 -2.69
N GLU A 239 -2.15 17.30 -1.49
CA GLU A 239 -1.18 18.17 -0.82
C GLU A 239 -0.95 17.62 0.57
N ALA A 240 0.31 17.58 0.99
CA ALA A 240 0.69 17.05 2.29
C ALA A 240 1.64 18.03 2.96
N SER A 241 1.22 18.53 4.11
CA SER A 241 2.05 19.28 5.06
C SER A 241 1.99 18.54 6.39
N ILE A 242 2.48 17.30 6.40
CA ILE A 242 2.43 16.41 7.57
C ILE A 242 3.86 16.06 7.98
N ASP A 243 4.06 15.91 9.29
CA ASP A 243 5.32 15.47 9.86
C ASP A 243 5.27 13.96 10.16
N GLY A 244 6.37 13.26 9.84
CA GLY A 244 6.49 11.82 10.05
C GLY A 244 5.75 10.96 9.01
N ASP A 245 5.86 9.64 9.16
CA ASP A 245 5.28 8.68 8.24
C ASP A 245 3.90 8.20 8.74
N PHE A 246 2.91 8.16 7.84
CA PHE A 246 1.62 7.53 8.12
C PHE A 246 1.31 6.42 7.12
N SER A 247 0.72 5.34 7.62
CA SER A 247 0.21 4.21 6.84
C SER A 247 -1.12 3.75 7.44
N PHE A 248 -2.10 3.48 6.56
CA PHE A 248 -3.44 3.08 6.99
C PHE A 248 -3.45 1.69 7.63
N SER A 249 -2.73 0.75 7.03
CA SER A 249 -2.55 -0.62 7.54
C SER A 249 -1.16 -0.76 8.15
N ASN A 250 -1.05 -0.78 9.48
CA ASN A 250 0.22 -1.00 10.17
C ASN A 250 0.23 -2.43 10.72
N ILE A 251 1.20 -3.25 10.29
CA ILE A 251 1.49 -4.50 11.02
C ILE A 251 2.37 -4.11 12.20
N SER A 252 1.75 -3.92 13.37
CA SER A 252 2.50 -3.82 14.62
C SER A 252 3.33 -5.10 14.77
N SER A 253 4.64 -4.96 14.93
CA SER A 253 5.60 -6.03 15.24
C SER A 253 5.36 -6.60 16.65
N LYS A 254 4.21 -7.26 16.87
CA LYS A 254 3.94 -8.11 18.04
C LYS A 254 4.01 -9.60 17.70
N ALA A 255 4.80 -9.98 16.70
CA ALA A 255 5.31 -11.35 16.62
C ALA A 255 6.59 -11.41 17.48
N LYS A 256 6.51 -12.04 18.65
CA LYS A 256 7.71 -12.48 19.39
C LYS A 256 8.63 -13.17 18.37
N LYS A 257 9.84 -12.63 18.18
CA LYS A 257 10.89 -13.35 17.46
C LYS A 257 11.01 -14.73 18.11
N PRO A 258 10.85 -15.85 17.39
CA PRO A 258 11.36 -17.11 17.89
C PRO A 258 12.87 -16.91 17.98
N SER A 259 13.43 -17.02 19.18
CA SER A 259 14.87 -17.18 19.32
C SER A 259 15.23 -18.49 18.62
N TYR A 260 15.80 -18.40 17.43
CA TYR A 260 16.44 -19.57 16.82
C TYR A 260 17.70 -19.84 17.62
N SER A 261 17.60 -20.74 18.62
CA SER A 261 18.76 -21.45 19.13
C SER A 261 19.29 -22.31 17.99
N GLN A 262 20.57 -22.18 17.68
CA GLN A 262 21.28 -23.15 16.86
C GLN A 262 21.11 -24.53 17.51
N ASN A 263 20.37 -25.41 16.86
CA ASN A 263 20.64 -26.84 16.89
C ASN A 263 20.03 -27.50 15.66
N SER A 264 20.88 -27.58 14.64
CA SER A 264 20.77 -28.50 13.53
C SER A 264 20.93 -29.93 14.06
N GLN A 265 19.83 -30.67 14.17
CA GLN A 265 19.78 -32.12 13.97
C GLN A 265 18.35 -32.63 14.14
N GLY A 266 17.83 -33.32 13.11
CA GLY A 266 16.75 -34.29 13.25
C GLY A 266 15.35 -33.83 12.88
N ILE A 267 15.05 -33.66 11.59
CA ILE A 267 13.72 -34.03 11.04
C ILE A 267 13.94 -34.72 9.69
N ALA A 268 14.40 -35.97 9.77
CA ALA A 268 14.19 -36.97 8.74
C ALA A 268 13.19 -37.98 9.31
N LYS A 269 11.97 -37.99 8.72
CA LYS A 269 10.90 -39.01 8.75
C LYS A 269 9.52 -38.37 8.96
N ALA A 270 8.54 -38.90 8.22
CA ALA A 270 7.13 -38.51 8.07
C ALA A 270 6.93 -37.43 6.99
N ARG A 271 6.26 -37.65 5.85
CA ARG A 271 5.29 -38.67 5.43
C ARG A 271 5.31 -38.81 3.91
N ARG A 272 5.41 -40.06 3.43
CA ARG A 272 4.84 -40.50 2.14
C ARG A 272 3.36 -40.83 2.35
N SER A 273 2.59 -40.78 1.24
CA SER A 273 1.17 -41.13 1.08
C SER A 273 0.20 -39.95 1.18
N SER A 274 -0.13 -39.35 0.03
CA SER A 274 -1.42 -39.54 -0.65
C SER A 274 -1.51 -38.57 -1.84
N ARG A 275 -1.52 -39.12 -3.06
CA ARG A 275 -1.86 -38.39 -4.29
C ARG A 275 -3.37 -38.40 -4.46
N GLU A 276 -3.98 -37.24 -4.63
CA GLU A 276 -5.28 -37.06 -5.29
C GLU A 276 -5.22 -35.81 -6.19
N PRO A 277 -6.06 -35.73 -7.24
CA PRO A 277 -5.91 -34.76 -8.32
C PRO A 277 -6.40 -33.36 -7.88
N VAL A 278 -5.61 -32.34 -8.21
CA VAL A 278 -5.90 -30.95 -7.85
C VAL A 278 -7.01 -30.40 -8.75
N ASP A 279 -8.20 -30.28 -8.17
CA ASP A 279 -9.34 -29.58 -8.73
C ASP A 279 -9.10 -28.05 -8.73
N SER A 280 -9.57 -27.39 -9.78
CA SER A 280 -9.24 -26.01 -10.18
C SER A 280 -10.03 -24.93 -9.41
N LYS A 281 -9.91 -24.92 -8.09
CA LYS A 281 -10.46 -23.84 -7.24
C LYS A 281 -9.35 -23.04 -6.58
N LYS A 282 -9.31 -21.74 -6.92
CA LYS A 282 -8.44 -20.68 -6.41
C LYS A 282 -8.14 -20.82 -4.91
N HIS A 283 -6.90 -21.17 -4.54
CA HIS A 283 -6.46 -21.25 -3.16
C HIS A 283 -5.66 -20.00 -2.75
N LYS A 284 -5.83 -19.59 -1.48
CA LYS A 284 -4.87 -18.74 -0.77
C LYS A 284 -3.57 -19.52 -0.55
N LEU A 285 -2.43 -18.86 -0.69
CA LEU A 285 -1.14 -19.36 -0.18
C LEU A 285 -1.19 -19.47 1.35
N ALA A 286 -0.33 -20.28 1.98
CA ALA A 286 -0.44 -20.61 3.40
C ALA A 286 -0.40 -19.37 4.33
N ASN A 287 0.17 -18.27 3.83
CA ASN A 287 0.23 -16.98 4.52
C ASN A 287 -0.94 -16.03 4.21
N GLY A 288 -2.01 -16.50 3.56
CA GLY A 288 -3.16 -15.67 3.17
C GLY A 288 -2.89 -14.73 1.99
N LEU A 289 -1.71 -14.82 1.36
CA LEU A 289 -1.37 -14.11 0.13
C LEU A 289 -2.25 -14.58 -1.03
N SER A 290 -2.84 -13.62 -1.74
CA SER A 290 -3.64 -13.90 -2.94
C SER A 290 -2.73 -14.08 -4.14
N HIS A 291 -2.95 -15.12 -4.94
CA HIS A 291 -2.28 -15.30 -6.24
C HIS A 291 -2.40 -14.07 -7.15
N ILE A 292 -3.47 -13.27 -7.02
CA ILE A 292 -3.64 -12.02 -7.77
C ILE A 292 -2.51 -11.02 -7.47
N ILE A 293 -2.04 -10.95 -6.22
CA ILE A 293 -0.93 -10.07 -5.83
C ILE A 293 0.36 -10.58 -6.48
N LEU A 294 0.60 -11.89 -6.45
CA LEU A 294 1.79 -12.48 -7.06
C LEU A 294 1.78 -12.35 -8.59
N ASP A 295 0.63 -12.53 -9.23
CA ASP A 295 0.47 -12.32 -10.67
C ASP A 295 0.79 -10.87 -11.06
N GLN A 296 0.36 -9.89 -10.25
CA GLN A 296 0.68 -8.49 -10.51
C GLN A 296 2.17 -8.20 -10.32
N LEU A 297 2.83 -8.81 -9.33
CA LEU A 297 4.28 -8.69 -9.19
C LEU A 297 5.02 -9.34 -10.35
N ILE A 298 4.54 -10.48 -10.87
CA ILE A 298 5.07 -11.10 -12.10
C ILE A 298 4.94 -10.11 -13.27
N LEU A 299 3.77 -9.48 -13.46
CA LEU A 299 3.56 -8.51 -14.52
C LEU A 299 4.50 -7.30 -14.41
N ASN A 300 4.79 -6.85 -13.19
CA ASN A 300 5.70 -5.74 -12.95
C ASN A 300 7.16 -6.05 -13.31
N LEU A 301 7.55 -7.33 -13.42
CA LEU A 301 8.88 -7.73 -13.92
C LEU A 301 9.09 -7.35 -15.40
N SER A 302 8.03 -7.02 -16.12
CA SER A 302 8.10 -6.50 -17.50
C SER A 302 7.95 -4.98 -17.60
N HIS A 303 7.97 -4.26 -16.47
CA HIS A 303 7.77 -2.81 -16.44
C HIS A 303 8.99 -2.04 -16.95
N ASP A 304 8.79 -0.90 -17.65
CA ASP A 304 9.87 -0.09 -18.23
C ASP A 304 10.88 0.41 -17.19
N SER A 305 10.38 0.86 -16.03
CA SER A 305 11.21 1.27 -14.89
C SER A 305 11.89 0.09 -14.20
N TRP A 306 13.22 0.07 -14.20
CA TRP A 306 14.03 -0.92 -13.50
C TRP A 306 13.76 -0.94 -11.98
N LYS A 307 13.43 0.21 -11.38
CA LYS A 307 13.08 0.31 -9.96
C LYS A 307 11.84 -0.53 -9.62
N ILE A 308 10.85 -0.55 -10.51
CA ILE A 308 9.61 -1.32 -10.32
C ILE A 308 9.88 -2.82 -10.49
N ARG A 309 10.70 -3.20 -11.47
CA ARG A 309 11.11 -4.60 -11.64
C ARG A 309 11.86 -5.10 -10.41
N LYS A 310 12.87 -4.36 -9.95
CA LYS A 310 13.64 -4.64 -8.74
C LYS A 310 12.74 -4.78 -7.51
N GLU A 311 11.89 -3.77 -7.27
CA GLU A 311 10.99 -3.74 -6.12
C GLU A 311 10.03 -4.95 -6.12
N SER A 312 9.58 -5.38 -7.29
CA SER A 312 8.71 -6.55 -7.41
C SER A 312 9.44 -7.84 -7.01
N ILE A 313 10.72 -7.97 -7.38
CA ILE A 313 11.57 -9.08 -6.93
C ILE A 313 11.79 -9.03 -5.42
N ASP A 314 12.09 -7.85 -4.88
CA ASP A 314 12.29 -7.66 -3.44
C ASP A 314 11.02 -7.99 -2.65
N GLN A 315 9.84 -7.74 -3.22
CA GLN A 315 8.57 -8.14 -2.63
C GLN A 315 8.35 -9.65 -2.65
N PHE A 316 8.71 -10.36 -3.73
CA PHE A 316 8.70 -11.85 -3.71
C PHE A 316 9.58 -12.39 -2.59
N ILE A 317 10.78 -11.81 -2.38
CA ILE A 317 11.66 -12.18 -1.28
C ILE A 317 10.99 -11.92 0.07
N SER A 318 10.37 -10.75 0.24
CA SER A 318 9.70 -10.37 1.48
C SER A 318 8.49 -11.25 1.84
N TYR A 319 7.78 -11.76 0.82
CA TYR A 319 6.62 -12.65 1.00
C TYR A 319 7.01 -14.09 1.31
N GLY A 320 8.30 -14.42 1.19
CA GLY A 320 8.85 -15.70 1.58
C GLY A 320 8.74 -16.78 0.51
N ASN A 321 9.07 -18.01 0.91
CA ASN A 321 9.41 -19.06 -0.05
C ASN A 321 8.28 -19.42 -1.01
N GLU A 322 7.04 -19.47 -0.54
CA GLU A 322 5.89 -19.80 -1.40
C GLU A 322 5.71 -18.81 -2.56
N ALA A 323 6.00 -17.53 -2.34
CA ALA A 323 5.93 -16.50 -3.37
C ALA A 323 7.08 -16.62 -4.37
N ILE A 324 8.28 -16.97 -3.89
CA ILE A 324 9.44 -17.25 -4.74
C ILE A 324 9.17 -18.46 -5.62
N VAL A 325 8.67 -19.56 -5.06
CA VAL A 325 8.31 -20.78 -5.80
C VAL A 325 7.28 -20.48 -6.88
N TYR A 326 6.26 -19.68 -6.55
CA TYR A 326 5.20 -19.30 -7.50
C TYR A 326 5.75 -18.55 -8.72
N ALA A 327 6.70 -17.63 -8.51
CA ALA A 327 7.25 -16.79 -9.58
C ALA A 327 8.64 -17.26 -10.07
N TYR A 328 9.10 -18.43 -9.66
CA TYR A 328 10.47 -18.88 -9.88
C TYR A 328 10.91 -18.84 -11.36
N PRO A 329 10.09 -19.27 -12.34
CA PRO A 329 10.43 -19.14 -13.75
C PRO A 329 10.77 -17.70 -14.17
N GLN A 330 9.98 -16.73 -13.71
CA GLN A 330 10.14 -15.32 -14.07
C GLN A 330 11.29 -14.67 -13.29
N LEU A 331 11.54 -15.10 -12.05
CA LEU A 331 12.72 -14.70 -11.28
C LEU A 331 14.02 -15.19 -11.93
N VAL A 332 14.04 -16.42 -12.47
CA VAL A 332 15.19 -16.91 -13.25
C VAL A 332 15.37 -16.08 -14.53
N LEU A 333 14.30 -15.78 -15.26
CA LEU A 333 14.40 -14.92 -16.46
C LEU A 333 14.90 -13.50 -16.13
N ALA A 334 14.58 -12.96 -14.94
CA ALA A 334 15.06 -11.66 -14.48
C ALA A 334 16.58 -11.61 -14.18
N LEU A 335 17.28 -12.75 -14.16
CA LEU A 335 18.76 -12.76 -14.20
C LEU A 335 19.30 -12.15 -15.51
N GLY A 336 18.49 -12.15 -16.57
CA GLY A 336 18.79 -11.53 -17.85
C GLY A 336 18.34 -10.08 -18.01
N ASP A 337 17.93 -9.42 -16.92
CA ASP A 337 17.47 -8.03 -16.98
C ASP A 337 18.57 -7.07 -17.46
N SER A 338 18.20 -6.01 -18.17
CA SER A 338 19.15 -4.99 -18.63
C SER A 338 19.80 -4.21 -17.48
N ASP A 339 19.09 -4.06 -16.37
CA ASP A 339 19.55 -3.30 -15.22
C ASP A 339 20.29 -4.17 -14.18
N PRO A 340 21.50 -3.78 -13.74
CA PRO A 340 22.30 -4.57 -12.81
C PRO A 340 21.67 -4.76 -11.42
N ASP A 341 20.87 -3.81 -10.93
CA ASP A 341 20.24 -3.91 -9.62
C ASP A 341 19.07 -4.90 -9.62
N VAL A 342 18.36 -4.98 -10.75
CA VAL A 342 17.34 -6.01 -10.98
C VAL A 342 18.00 -7.39 -11.01
N ARG A 343 19.10 -7.56 -11.75
CA ARG A 343 19.86 -8.83 -11.79
C ARG A 343 20.35 -9.26 -10.41
N ARG A 344 20.85 -8.32 -9.60
CA ARG A 344 21.31 -8.62 -8.22
C ARG A 344 20.17 -9.12 -7.35
N SER A 345 19.00 -8.51 -7.47
CA SER A 345 17.80 -8.90 -6.71
C SER A 345 17.27 -10.25 -7.17
N ALA A 346 17.25 -10.50 -8.48
CA ALA A 346 16.90 -11.80 -9.06
C ALA A 346 17.82 -12.92 -8.55
N LYS A 347 19.14 -12.69 -8.56
CA LYS A 347 20.13 -13.64 -8.02
C LYS A 347 19.89 -13.96 -6.55
N ARG A 348 19.51 -12.96 -5.74
CA ARG A 348 19.15 -13.18 -4.34
C ARG A 348 17.88 -14.02 -4.21
N ALA A 349 16.84 -13.70 -4.96
CA ALA A 349 15.57 -14.43 -4.92
C ALA A 349 15.72 -15.90 -5.34
N VAL A 350 16.37 -16.14 -6.48
CA VAL A 350 16.59 -17.49 -7.03
C VAL A 350 17.36 -18.37 -6.05
N LYS A 351 18.35 -17.83 -5.35
CA LYS A 351 19.17 -18.58 -4.39
C LYS A 351 18.50 -18.95 -3.07
N LEU A 352 17.30 -18.41 -2.80
CA LEU A 352 16.54 -18.71 -1.59
C LEU A 352 15.76 -20.02 -1.68
N GLU A 353 15.58 -20.56 -2.87
CA GLU A 353 14.86 -21.81 -3.12
C GLU A 353 15.82 -22.92 -3.56
N SER A 354 15.49 -24.19 -3.27
CA SER A 354 16.25 -25.35 -3.71
C SER A 354 16.25 -25.49 -5.24
N PHE A 355 17.33 -26.03 -5.80
CA PHE A 355 17.39 -26.25 -7.24
C PHE A 355 16.42 -27.35 -7.69
N ASP A 356 15.78 -27.16 -8.84
CA ASP A 356 14.89 -28.14 -9.47
C ASP A 356 15.14 -28.14 -10.98
N ASP A 357 15.47 -29.32 -11.52
CA ASP A 357 15.80 -29.57 -12.93
C ASP A 357 14.75 -29.03 -13.91
N LYS A 358 13.47 -28.98 -13.50
CA LYS A 358 12.39 -28.46 -14.37
C LYS A 358 12.62 -27.01 -14.78
N TYR A 359 13.47 -26.27 -14.05
CA TYR A 359 13.80 -24.88 -14.32
C TYR A 359 15.05 -24.68 -15.18
N ILE A 360 15.82 -25.72 -15.48
CA ILE A 360 17.03 -25.66 -16.34
C ILE A 360 16.75 -24.94 -17.67
N LYS A 361 15.58 -25.18 -18.27
CA LYS A 361 15.18 -24.54 -19.53
C LYS A 361 15.14 -22.99 -19.45
N TYR A 362 14.86 -22.41 -18.28
CA TYR A 362 14.84 -20.96 -18.09
C TYR A 362 16.25 -20.40 -17.96
N PHE A 363 17.13 -21.07 -17.20
CA PHE A 363 18.56 -20.74 -17.16
C PHE A 363 19.19 -20.79 -18.56
N GLY A 364 18.88 -21.84 -19.33
CA GLY A 364 19.35 -21.99 -20.71
C GLY A 364 18.88 -20.87 -21.65
N LYS A 365 17.75 -20.19 -21.36
CA LYS A 365 17.34 -18.99 -22.11
C LYS A 365 18.21 -17.79 -21.75
N VAL A 366 18.48 -17.57 -20.46
CA VAL A 366 19.30 -16.43 -19.99
C VAL A 366 20.75 -16.57 -20.44
N LEU A 367 21.29 -17.79 -20.44
CA LEU A 367 22.65 -18.10 -20.89
C LEU A 367 22.89 -17.82 -22.38
N LYS A 368 21.84 -17.64 -23.20
CA LYS A 368 21.94 -17.23 -24.60
C LYS A 368 22.00 -15.71 -24.78
N SER A 369 22.03 -14.94 -23.69
CA SER A 369 22.11 -13.47 -23.74
C SER A 369 23.36 -13.00 -24.47
N ARG A 370 23.25 -11.85 -25.15
CA ARG A 370 24.40 -11.18 -25.78
C ARG A 370 25.33 -10.52 -24.76
N SER A 371 24.82 -10.12 -23.59
CA SER A 371 25.62 -9.54 -22.51
C SER A 371 26.42 -10.63 -21.80
N TRP A 372 27.74 -10.44 -21.74
CA TRP A 372 28.65 -11.35 -21.05
C TRP A 372 28.41 -11.33 -19.53
N GLU A 373 28.01 -10.19 -18.96
CA GLU A 373 27.66 -10.03 -17.55
C GLU A 373 26.43 -10.87 -17.16
N VAL A 374 25.44 -10.96 -18.06
CA VAL A 374 24.27 -11.82 -17.87
C VAL A 374 24.67 -13.28 -17.90
N ARG A 375 25.49 -13.70 -18.87
CA ARG A 375 25.94 -15.09 -18.99
C ARG A 375 26.77 -15.52 -17.78
N SER A 376 27.82 -14.75 -17.44
CA SER A 376 28.68 -15.00 -16.27
C SER A 376 27.89 -14.99 -14.95
N GLY A 377 27.03 -13.99 -14.73
CA GLY A 377 26.22 -13.90 -13.52
C GLY A 377 25.23 -15.05 -13.34
N THR A 378 24.72 -15.61 -14.45
CA THR A 378 23.86 -16.79 -14.45
C THR A 378 24.65 -18.07 -14.15
N LEU A 379 25.84 -18.23 -14.73
CA LEU A 379 26.76 -19.32 -14.42
C LEU A 379 27.15 -19.34 -12.93
N ASP A 380 27.45 -18.17 -12.35
CA ASP A 380 27.74 -18.03 -10.91
C ASP A 380 26.54 -18.40 -10.02
N THR A 381 25.32 -18.24 -10.55
CA THR A 381 24.10 -18.62 -9.85
C THR A 381 23.91 -20.13 -9.89
N LEU A 382 24.17 -20.77 -11.03
CA LEU A 382 24.19 -22.24 -11.13
C LEU A 382 25.29 -22.85 -10.26
N ALA A 383 26.50 -22.28 -10.28
CA ALA A 383 27.62 -22.71 -9.46
C ALA A 383 27.33 -22.66 -7.95
N TYR A 384 26.43 -21.76 -7.51
CA TYR A 384 26.02 -21.67 -6.11
C TYR A 384 25.22 -22.88 -5.63
N PHE A 385 24.43 -23.50 -6.51
CA PHE A 385 23.66 -24.71 -6.19
C PHE A 385 24.54 -25.97 -6.16
N GLY A 386 25.74 -25.92 -6.74
CA GLY A 386 26.68 -27.04 -6.72
C GLY A 386 26.10 -28.28 -7.40
N GLU A 387 26.27 -29.45 -6.79
CA GLU A 387 25.85 -30.76 -7.31
C GLU A 387 24.34 -30.85 -7.61
N GLU A 388 23.49 -30.13 -6.86
CA GLU A 388 22.05 -30.09 -7.12
C GLU A 388 21.73 -29.59 -8.54
N ALA A 389 22.59 -28.75 -9.11
CA ALA A 389 22.46 -28.24 -10.47
C ALA A 389 23.22 -29.06 -11.53
N SER A 390 23.65 -30.28 -11.22
CA SER A 390 24.39 -31.16 -12.15
C SER A 390 23.67 -31.39 -13.49
N GLY A 391 22.33 -31.42 -13.49
CA GLY A 391 21.51 -31.47 -14.71
C GLY A 391 21.74 -30.28 -15.68
N ALA A 392 22.25 -29.15 -15.18
CA ALA A 392 22.57 -27.98 -16.00
C ALA A 392 23.91 -28.10 -16.75
N LEU A 393 24.72 -29.14 -16.52
CA LEU A 393 26.02 -29.32 -17.20
C LEU A 393 25.88 -29.27 -18.73
N ALA A 394 24.82 -29.88 -19.28
CA ALA A 394 24.58 -29.89 -20.73
C ALA A 394 24.42 -28.48 -21.32
N ILE A 395 23.83 -27.53 -20.58
CA ILE A 395 23.66 -26.14 -21.03
C ILE A 395 24.85 -25.24 -20.69
N ILE A 396 25.75 -25.68 -19.79
CA ILE A 396 26.95 -24.94 -19.38
C ILE A 396 28.15 -25.30 -20.27
N SER A 397 28.32 -26.56 -20.65
CA SER A 397 29.50 -27.04 -21.40
C SER A 397 29.84 -26.21 -22.65
N PRO A 398 28.88 -25.77 -23.49
CA PRO A 398 29.20 -24.92 -24.64
C PRO A 398 29.85 -23.58 -24.27
N LEU A 399 29.59 -23.05 -23.07
CA LEU A 399 30.10 -21.76 -22.60
C LEU A 399 31.55 -21.82 -22.10
N LEU A 400 32.17 -23.02 -22.03
CA LEU A 400 33.62 -23.14 -21.83
C LEU A 400 34.41 -22.56 -23.00
N ALA A 401 33.79 -22.49 -24.18
CA ALA A 401 34.34 -21.88 -25.40
C ALA A 401 33.68 -20.53 -25.72
N ASP A 402 33.02 -19.89 -24.74
CA ASP A 402 32.40 -18.57 -24.93
C ASP A 402 33.45 -17.55 -25.41
N SER A 403 33.04 -16.56 -26.21
CA SER A 403 33.96 -15.53 -26.73
C SER A 403 34.54 -14.66 -25.61
N ASP A 404 33.81 -14.49 -24.51
CA ASP A 404 34.20 -13.67 -23.37
C ASP A 404 35.00 -14.45 -22.32
N ALA A 405 36.11 -13.87 -21.85
CA ALA A 405 37.02 -14.55 -20.92
C ALA A 405 36.42 -14.77 -19.51
N ASP A 406 35.60 -13.84 -19.03
CA ASP A 406 34.97 -13.95 -17.72
C ASP A 406 33.84 -14.99 -17.75
N VAL A 407 33.11 -15.08 -18.87
CA VAL A 407 32.13 -16.16 -19.06
C VAL A 407 32.81 -17.52 -19.07
N ARG A 408 33.93 -17.69 -19.79
CA ARG A 408 34.71 -18.94 -19.76
C ARG A 408 35.16 -19.30 -18.34
N ARG A 409 35.65 -18.32 -17.56
CA ARG A 409 36.08 -18.54 -16.17
C ARG A 409 34.91 -18.96 -15.27
N SER A 410 33.77 -18.28 -15.35
CA SER A 410 32.56 -18.66 -14.62
C SER A 410 32.04 -20.04 -15.04
N ALA A 411 32.14 -20.40 -16.33
CA ALA A 411 31.74 -21.71 -16.82
C ALA A 411 32.62 -22.82 -16.26
N GLN A 412 33.95 -22.64 -16.24
CA GLN A 412 34.89 -23.58 -15.62
C GLN A 412 34.60 -23.78 -14.13
N ASN A 413 34.36 -22.68 -13.40
CA ASN A 413 33.99 -22.76 -11.98
C ASN A 413 32.64 -23.47 -11.77
N ALA A 414 31.65 -23.18 -12.60
CA ALA A 414 30.34 -23.84 -12.54
C ALA A 414 30.47 -25.35 -12.80
N VAL A 415 31.15 -25.77 -13.88
CA VAL A 415 31.41 -27.20 -14.15
C VAL A 415 32.10 -27.87 -12.97
N LYS A 416 33.16 -27.25 -12.42
CA LYS A 416 33.85 -27.78 -11.24
C LYS A 416 32.92 -27.96 -10.04
N ARG A 417 32.05 -26.99 -9.75
CA ARG A 417 31.12 -27.03 -8.61
C ARG A 417 30.00 -28.05 -8.78
N LEU A 418 29.56 -28.27 -10.02
CA LEU A 418 28.46 -29.18 -10.35
C LEU A 418 28.93 -30.64 -10.49
N SER A 419 30.21 -30.88 -10.78
CA SER A 419 30.79 -32.21 -10.96
C SER A 419 31.49 -32.78 -9.71
N GLN A 420 31.54 -32.04 -8.61
CA GLN A 420 32.10 -32.56 -7.35
C GLN A 420 31.00 -33.26 -6.55
N GLU A 421 31.05 -34.60 -6.50
CA GLU A 421 30.36 -35.39 -5.47
C GLU A 421 30.95 -35.01 -4.10
N ARG A 422 30.08 -34.72 -3.13
CA ARG A 422 30.49 -34.45 -1.74
C ARG A 422 30.94 -35.69 -0.98
#